data_AF-A0A151ASW2-F1
#
_entry.id   AF-A0A151ASW2-F1
#
_cell.length_a   1.000
_cell.length_b   1.000
_cell.length_c   1.000
_cell.angle_alpha   90.00
_cell.angle_beta   90.00
_cell.angle_gamma   90.00
#
_symmetry.space_group_name_H-M   'P 1'
#
loop_
_entity.id
_entity.type
_entity.pdbx_description
1 polymer ?
#
loop_
_entity_poly.entity_id
_entity_poly.type
_entity_poly.pdbx_seq_one_letter_code
_entity_poly.pdbx_strand_id
1 'polypeptide(L)' 'MYRCKSGKHWWLNKEDAEKCCNGYKLMLCIGDIQGCHITVYEDETETMYGYKWVPSFSEGNADKRKVKSVTPFLE' A
#
# COMPACT_ATOMS: atom_id res chain seq x y z
N MET A 1 -17.60 -10.73 -10.00
CA MET A 1 -16.47 -9.83 -10.32
C MET A 1 -17.02 -8.46 -10.64
N TYR A 2 -16.37 -7.40 -10.19
CA TYR A 2 -16.78 -6.00 -10.34
C TYR A 2 -15.75 -5.24 -11.17
N ARG A 3 -16.22 -4.52 -12.19
CA ARG A 3 -15.35 -3.70 -13.04
C ARG A 3 -15.16 -2.33 -12.40
N CYS A 4 -13.93 -1.83 -12.35
CA CYS A 4 -13.68 -0.50 -11.81
C CYS A 4 -14.25 0.62 -12.71
N LYS A 5 -14.35 1.83 -12.17
CA LYS A 5 -14.95 2.99 -12.87
C LYS A 5 -14.24 3.36 -14.18
N SER A 6 -12.93 3.13 -14.28
CA SER A 6 -12.17 3.35 -15.52
C SER A 6 -12.40 2.26 -16.58
N GLY A 7 -13.04 1.15 -16.22
CA GLY A 7 -13.27 0.01 -17.10
C GLY A 7 -12.03 -0.86 -17.35
N LYS A 8 -10.88 -0.56 -16.73
CA LYS A 8 -9.60 -1.23 -17.04
C LYS A 8 -9.29 -2.44 -16.16
N HIS A 9 -9.82 -2.49 -14.94
CA HIS A 9 -9.50 -3.52 -13.95
C HIS A 9 -10.75 -4.24 -13.46
N TRP A 10 -10.58 -5.52 -13.10
CA TRP A 10 -11.60 -6.37 -12.52
C TRP A 10 -11.22 -6.78 -11.11
N TRP A 11 -12.19 -6.68 -10.20
CA TRP A 11 -12.02 -6.97 -8.77
C TRP A 11 -13.01 -8.02 -8.31
N LEU A 12 -12.67 -8.72 -7.24
CA LEU A 12 -13.58 -9.66 -6.59
C LEU A 12 -14.57 -8.94 -5.67
N ASN A 13 -14.14 -7.85 -5.04
CA ASN A 13 -14.95 -7.03 -4.15
C ASN A 13 -15.45 -5.76 -4.83
N LYS A 14 -16.67 -5.34 -4.48
CA LYS A 14 -17.28 -4.12 -5.02
C LYS A 14 -16.54 -2.86 -4.54
N GLU A 15 -16.18 -2.82 -3.26
CA GLU A 15 -15.51 -1.66 -2.64
C GLU A 15 -14.14 -1.37 -3.28
N ASP A 16 -13.38 -2.40 -3.60
CA ASP A 16 -12.09 -2.27 -4.30
C ASP A 16 -12.27 -1.75 -5.72
N ALA A 17 -13.32 -2.20 -6.44
CA ALA A 17 -13.65 -1.68 -7.76
C ALA A 17 -14.07 -0.20 -7.73
N GLU A 18 -14.76 0.24 -6.68
CA GLU A 18 -15.20 1.63 -6.49
C GLU A 18 -14.03 2.57 -6.13
N LYS A 19 -13.01 2.07 -5.41
CA LYS A 19 -11.78 2.82 -5.11
C LYS A 19 -10.82 2.86 -6.29
N CYS A 20 -10.68 1.74 -7.01
CA CYS A 20 -9.73 1.57 -8.10
C CYS A 20 -9.94 2.60 -9.24
N CYS A 21 -8.88 3.32 -9.60
CA CYS A 21 -8.90 4.35 -10.64
C CYS A 21 -9.91 5.48 -10.37
N ASN A 22 -10.34 5.65 -9.13
CA ASN A 22 -11.27 6.69 -8.69
C ASN A 22 -10.63 7.50 -7.55
N GLY A 23 -9.45 8.07 -7.83
CA GLY A 23 -8.67 8.82 -6.84
C GLY A 23 -7.77 7.96 -5.93
N TYR A 24 -7.75 6.64 -6.11
CA TYR A 24 -6.84 5.72 -5.42
C TYR A 24 -6.12 4.79 -6.40
N LYS A 25 -4.92 4.37 -6.01
CA LYS A 25 -4.09 3.35 -6.68
C LYS A 25 -3.62 2.31 -5.65
N LEU A 26 -3.37 1.09 -6.11
CA LEU A 26 -2.71 0.07 -5.30
C LEU A 26 -1.21 0.29 -5.33
N MET A 27 -0.61 0.25 -4.16
CA MET A 27 0.83 0.32 -3.99
C MET A 27 1.33 -0.98 -3.37
N LEU A 28 2.31 -1.60 -4.05
CA LEU A 28 2.98 -2.82 -3.59
C LEU A 28 3.93 -2.47 -2.44
N CYS A 29 3.76 -3.16 -1.31
CA CYS A 29 4.61 -3.06 -0.13
C CYS A 29 5.39 -4.37 -0.02
N ILE A 30 6.72 -4.27 0.01
CA ILE A 30 7.62 -5.42 0.17
C ILE A 30 8.34 -5.26 1.51
N GLY A 31 8.40 -6.32 2.32
CA GLY A 31 9.11 -6.32 3.60
C GLY A 31 8.28 -5.80 4.78
N ASP A 32 7.80 -4.54 4.72
CA ASP A 32 6.90 -3.99 5.75
C ASP A 32 5.45 -4.06 5.28
N ILE A 33 4.77 -5.16 5.66
CA ILE A 33 3.37 -5.40 5.33
C ILE A 33 2.40 -4.87 6.40
N GLN A 34 2.89 -4.19 7.45
CA GLN A 34 1.99 -3.58 8.44
C GLN A 34 1.13 -2.50 7.77
N GLY A 35 -0.19 -2.67 7.87
CA GLY A 35 -1.16 -1.77 7.23
C GLY A 35 -1.48 -2.09 5.76
N CYS A 36 -0.95 -3.18 5.20
CA CYS A 36 -1.43 -3.71 3.93
C CYS A 36 -2.83 -4.33 4.11
N HIS A 37 -3.69 -4.12 3.12
CA HIS A 37 -5.05 -4.69 3.12
C HIS A 37 -5.08 -6.07 2.47
N ILE A 38 -4.15 -6.33 1.56
CA ILE A 38 -3.96 -7.61 0.90
C ILE A 38 -2.53 -8.03 1.21
N THR A 39 -2.33 -9.28 1.64
CA THR A 39 -1.01 -9.86 1.86
C THR A 39 -0.90 -11.16 1.08
N VAL A 40 0.22 -11.34 0.40
CA VAL A 40 0.52 -12.52 -0.41
C VAL A 40 1.86 -13.05 0.07
N TYR A 41 1.89 -14.36 0.31
CA TYR A 41 3.12 -15.10 0.56
C TYR A 41 3.44 -15.91 -0.69
N GLU A 42 4.65 -15.74 -1.20
CA GLU A 42 5.15 -16.47 -2.35
C GLU A 42 6.19 -17.48 -1.86
N ASP A 43 5.85 -18.77 -1.96
CA ASP A 43 6.62 -19.87 -1.38
C ASP A 43 7.99 -20.04 -2.06
N GLU A 44 8.04 -19.94 -3.39
CA GLU A 44 9.27 -20.13 -4.18
C GLU A 44 10.37 -19.10 -3.86
N THR A 45 9.97 -17.89 -3.51
CA THR A 45 10.88 -16.77 -3.20
C THR A 45 10.96 -16.49 -1.71
N GLU A 46 10.25 -17.26 -0.89
CA GLU A 46 10.03 -17.03 0.55
C GLU A 46 9.68 -15.55 0.85
N THR A 47 9.02 -14.87 -0.08
CA THR A 47 8.81 -13.42 -0.04
C THR A 47 7.38 -13.12 0.34
N MET A 48 7.24 -12.24 1.33
CA MET A 48 5.94 -11.68 1.72
C MET A 48 5.82 -10.26 1.17
N TYR A 49 4.77 -10.05 0.38
CA TYR A 49 4.41 -8.73 -0.11
C TYR A 49 2.94 -8.45 0.15
N GLY A 50 2.59 -7.17 0.17
CA GLY A 50 1.22 -6.74 0.37
C GLY A 50 0.85 -5.60 -0.54
N TYR A 51 -0.44 -5.29 -0.56
CA TYR A 51 -0.95 -4.14 -1.27
C TYR A 51 -1.76 -3.26 -0.34
N LYS A 52 -1.60 -1.95 -0.51
CA LYS A 52 -2.40 -0.94 0.16
C LYS A 52 -2.98 0.05 -0.84
N TRP A 53 -4.16 0.55 -0.55
CA TRP A 53 -4.77 1.63 -1.32
C TRP A 53 -4.12 2.94 -0.87
N VAL A 54 -3.54 3.67 -1.81
CA VAL A 54 -3.02 5.02 -1.57
C VAL A 54 -3.76 6.01 -2.46
N PRO A 55 -4.03 7.23 -1.97
CA PRO A 55 -4.59 8.28 -2.82
C PRO A 55 -3.70 8.52 -4.05
N SER A 56 -4.30 8.68 -5.22
CA SER A 56 -3.56 8.95 -6.46
C SER A 56 -2.94 10.34 -6.49
N PHE A 57 -3.47 11.27 -5.68
CA PHE A 57 -3.00 12.66 -5.59
C PHE A 57 -1.87 12.89 -4.58
N SER A 58 -1.48 11.88 -3.79
CA SER A 58 -0.30 11.98 -2.95
C SER A 58 0.96 11.74 -3.81
N GLU A 59 1.29 12.71 -4.65
CA GLU A 59 2.68 12.93 -5.05
C GLU A 59 3.40 13.61 -3.88
N GLY A 60 4.23 12.84 -3.19
CA GLY A 60 4.99 13.35 -2.05
C GLY A 60 5.61 12.21 -1.26
N ASN A 61 6.80 11.82 -1.68
CA ASN A 61 7.75 11.03 -0.93
C ASN A 61 7.86 11.50 0.55
N ALA A 62 7.24 10.78 1.48
CA ALA A 62 7.49 10.84 2.92
C ALA A 62 7.29 9.39 3.42
N ASP A 63 8.26 8.65 3.95
CA ASP A 63 9.28 9.09 4.88
C ASP A 63 10.44 8.09 4.86
N LYS A 64 11.61 8.49 4.33
CA LYS A 64 12.90 7.96 4.76
C LYS A 64 13.38 8.82 5.93
N ARG A 65 12.84 8.66 7.14
CA ARG A 65 13.56 9.05 8.36
C ARG A 65 13.30 8.04 9.47
N LYS A 66 14.34 7.25 9.74
CA LYS A 66 14.63 6.65 11.04
C LYS A 66 14.37 7.69 12.13
N VAL A 67 13.38 7.47 12.99
CA VAL A 67 13.29 8.15 14.28
C VAL A 67 13.43 7.11 15.39
N LYS A 68 14.67 6.96 15.85
CA LYS A 68 15.08 6.73 17.25
C LYS A 68 16.52 7.23 17.34
N SER A 69 16.96 8.11 18.21
CA SER A 69 16.38 8.95 19.26
C SER A 69 17.60 9.76 19.73
N VAL A 70 17.64 11.07 19.52
CA VAL A 70 18.73 11.90 20.08
C VAL A 70 18.34 12.18 21.52
N THR A 71 19.07 11.55 22.45
CA THR A 71 19.06 11.91 23.87
C THR A 71 19.63 13.32 24.05
N PRO A 72 18.92 14.27 24.66
CA PRO A 72 19.54 15.49 25.14
C PRO A 72 20.37 15.16 26.38
N PHE A 73 21.67 15.38 26.25
CA PHE A 73 22.62 15.51 27.35
C PHE A 73 22.49 16.93 27.93
N LEU A 74 22.17 17.04 29.22
CA LEU A 74 22.37 18.15 30.18
C LEU A 74 21.56 17.74 31.43
N GLU A 75 22.08 17.67 32.66
CA GLU A 75 23.14 18.44 33.34
C GLU A 75 24.25 17.57 33.95
#